data_AF-A0A3E4U4V9-F1
#
_entry.id   AF-A0A3E4U4V9-F1
#
_cell.length_a   1.000
_cell.length_b   1.000
_cell.length_c   1.000
_cell.angle_alpha   90.00
_cell.angle_beta   90.00
_cell.angle_gamma   90.00
#
_symmetry.space_group_name_H-M   'P 1'
#
loop_
_entity.id
_entity.type
_entity.pdbx_description
1 polymer ?
#
loop_
_entity_poly.entity_id
_entity_poly.type
_entity_poly.pdbx_seq_one_letter_code
_entity_poly.pdbx_strand_id
1 'polypeptide(L)'
;MTIAKMSMNRNSSRYFKISVNGFENGCMSGIIYHAGTAPGIRFENYLEMMLHVNRIFDELANPKRTMDYRRFGGTKLPEPPVQEYDQLEDGTLATFKLNVKFRYNTSWQGEISWLEGQEKQEFESFLQMTYWIERVLNGPGEQRQSQKTSNVCQIAVDSFEGGLLAGSVQNAFLNYLEDFTGTIALADAMGHFIGLGSLREDDSGGQNEDIRIIPDKMWSVYREGGKEATFLIKILFREHSTWQGVIRWRETGEKQAFRSFMELVLLMTSALESSDGWILYEDRYLHKNRESALMEG
;
A
#
# COMPACT_ATOMS: atom_id res chain seq x y z
N MET A 1 -27.35 -18.22 -0.79
CA MET A 1 -27.69 -18.45 -2.21
C MET A 1 -26.51 -19.15 -2.87
N THR A 2 -26.78 -20.25 -3.56
CA THR A 2 -25.79 -21.20 -4.07
C THR A 2 -25.19 -20.65 -5.37
N ILE A 3 -23.94 -20.19 -5.35
CA ILE A 3 -23.23 -19.79 -6.58
C ILE A 3 -23.09 -21.04 -7.45
N ALA A 4 -23.66 -20.97 -8.64
CA ALA A 4 -23.65 -22.03 -9.63
C ALA A 4 -22.21 -22.46 -9.92
N LYS A 5 -21.96 -23.76 -9.78
CA LYS A 5 -20.70 -24.43 -10.11
C LYS A 5 -20.53 -24.47 -11.64
N MET A 6 -20.33 -23.33 -12.27
CA MET A 6 -19.91 -23.26 -13.67
C MET A 6 -18.45 -23.69 -13.76
N SER A 7 -18.15 -24.62 -14.66
CA SER A 7 -16.78 -25.06 -14.92
C SER A 7 -15.99 -23.93 -15.57
N MET A 8 -15.54 -22.97 -14.77
CA MET A 8 -14.54 -22.01 -15.18
C MET A 8 -13.30 -22.79 -15.58
N ASN A 9 -12.83 -22.58 -16.82
CA ASN A 9 -11.50 -22.98 -17.22
C ASN A 9 -10.52 -22.43 -16.16
N ARG A 10 -9.60 -23.26 -15.63
CA ARG A 10 -8.68 -22.88 -14.54
C ARG A 10 -7.88 -21.60 -14.84
N ASN A 11 -7.71 -21.26 -16.12
CA ASN A 11 -7.05 -20.03 -16.56
C ASN A 11 -7.98 -18.79 -16.53
N SER A 12 -9.29 -18.95 -16.69
CA SER A 12 -10.25 -17.84 -16.69
C SER A 12 -10.45 -17.25 -15.29
N SER A 13 -10.32 -18.06 -14.24
CA SER A 13 -10.53 -17.61 -12.86
C SER A 13 -9.42 -16.68 -12.32
N ARG A 14 -8.31 -16.51 -13.05
CA ARG A 14 -7.16 -15.67 -12.64
C ARG A 14 -7.11 -14.31 -13.33
N TYR A 15 -8.09 -14.07 -14.20
CA TYR A 15 -8.16 -12.92 -15.07
C TYR A 15 -9.18 -11.90 -14.56
N PHE A 16 -8.82 -10.62 -14.66
CA PHE A 16 -9.69 -9.47 -14.44
C PHE A 16 -9.60 -8.51 -15.60
N LYS A 17 -10.74 -7.99 -16.03
CA LYS A 17 -10.81 -6.75 -16.81
C LYS A 17 -10.97 -5.60 -15.82
N ILE A 18 -10.14 -4.57 -15.91
CA ILE A 18 -10.21 -3.38 -15.08
C ILE A 18 -10.48 -2.20 -16.02
N SER A 19 -11.68 -1.64 -15.93
CA SER A 19 -12.10 -0.48 -16.70
C SER A 19 -11.88 0.76 -15.85
N VAL A 20 -10.89 1.57 -16.20
CA VAL A 20 -10.53 2.80 -15.47
C VAL A 20 -11.31 3.96 -16.06
N ASN A 21 -12.06 4.64 -15.19
CA ASN A 21 -12.97 5.72 -15.58
C ASN A 21 -12.56 7.09 -15.05
N GLY A 22 -11.74 7.12 -13.99
CA GLY A 22 -11.22 8.34 -13.37
C GLY A 22 -9.78 8.15 -12.91
N PHE A 23 -8.98 9.20 -13.09
CA PHE A 23 -7.62 9.29 -12.56
C PHE A 23 -7.28 10.75 -12.24
N GLU A 24 -7.53 11.16 -11.00
CA GLU A 24 -7.30 12.54 -10.55
C GLU A 24 -6.40 12.52 -9.31
N ASN A 25 -5.32 13.30 -9.32
CA ASN A 25 -4.36 13.41 -8.20
C ASN A 25 -3.85 12.05 -7.67
N GLY A 26 -3.61 11.08 -8.56
CA GLY A 26 -3.16 9.73 -8.18
C GLY A 26 -4.27 8.79 -7.68
N CYS A 27 -5.53 9.26 -7.64
CA CYS A 27 -6.69 8.46 -7.28
C CYS A 27 -7.31 7.81 -8.51
N MET A 28 -7.18 6.49 -8.63
CA MET A 28 -7.73 5.69 -9.72
C MET A 28 -9.08 5.09 -9.35
N SER A 29 -10.12 5.36 -10.14
CA SER A 29 -11.48 4.80 -9.96
C SER A 29 -11.97 4.08 -11.21
N GLY A 30 -12.92 3.15 -11.03
CA GLY A 30 -13.39 2.32 -12.13
C GLY A 30 -14.19 1.09 -11.71
N ILE A 31 -14.17 0.07 -12.58
CA ILE A 31 -14.90 -1.18 -12.39
C ILE A 31 -13.98 -2.38 -12.65
N ILE A 32 -14.05 -3.40 -11.79
CA ILE A 32 -13.33 -4.66 -11.91
C ILE A 32 -14.31 -5.77 -12.31
N TYR A 33 -14.03 -6.47 -13.40
CA TYR A 33 -14.80 -7.62 -13.85
C TYR A 33 -13.96 -8.89 -13.73
N HIS A 34 -14.38 -9.83 -12.88
CA HIS A 34 -13.77 -11.15 -12.81
C HIS A 34 -14.08 -11.94 -14.09
N ALA A 35 -13.07 -12.61 -14.63
CA ALA A 35 -13.14 -13.34 -15.90
C ALA A 35 -13.59 -12.49 -17.11
N GLY A 36 -13.63 -11.15 -16.98
CA GLY A 36 -14.13 -10.24 -18.02
C GLY A 36 -15.63 -10.32 -18.24
N THR A 37 -16.40 -10.68 -17.22
CA THR A 37 -17.87 -10.81 -17.29
C THR A 37 -18.56 -9.92 -16.26
N ALA A 38 -19.77 -9.45 -16.59
CA ALA A 38 -20.65 -8.78 -15.63
C ALA A 38 -21.33 -9.79 -14.66
N PRO A 39 -21.72 -9.36 -13.45
CA PRO A 39 -21.53 -8.01 -12.90
C PRO A 39 -20.06 -7.73 -12.53
N GLY A 40 -19.65 -6.48 -12.70
CA GLY A 40 -18.39 -5.97 -12.16
C GLY A 40 -18.56 -5.41 -10.76
N ILE A 41 -17.45 -5.01 -10.13
CA ILE A 41 -17.43 -4.34 -8.82
C ILE A 41 -16.80 -2.97 -8.99
N ARG A 42 -17.49 -1.91 -8.57
CA ARG A 42 -16.95 -0.54 -8.56
C ARG A 42 -15.85 -0.41 -7.50
N PHE A 43 -14.83 0.39 -7.82
CA PHE A 43 -13.82 0.84 -6.88
C PHE A 43 -13.60 2.35 -7.05
N GLU A 44 -13.45 3.06 -5.95
CA GLU A 44 -13.24 4.51 -5.96
C GLU A 44 -11.77 4.89 -5.85
N ASN A 45 -10.92 3.96 -5.43
CA ASN A 45 -9.47 4.14 -5.36
C ASN A 45 -8.70 2.83 -5.55
N TYR A 46 -7.37 2.94 -5.73
CA TYR A 46 -6.50 1.80 -6.00
C TYR A 46 -6.40 0.79 -4.84
N LEU A 47 -6.58 1.24 -3.59
CA LEU A 47 -6.64 0.34 -2.42
C LEU A 47 -7.88 -0.55 -2.51
N GLU A 48 -9.06 0.04 -2.76
CA GLU A 48 -10.30 -0.73 -2.91
C GLU A 48 -10.19 -1.75 -4.04
N MET A 49 -9.64 -1.34 -5.20
CA MET A 49 -9.39 -2.26 -6.30
C MET A 49 -8.55 -3.47 -5.84
N MET A 50 -7.48 -3.19 -5.10
CA MET A 50 -6.60 -4.24 -4.58
C MET A 50 -7.34 -5.17 -3.60
N LEU A 51 -8.15 -4.61 -2.71
CA LEU A 51 -8.91 -5.37 -1.72
C LEU A 51 -9.99 -6.25 -2.38
N HIS A 52 -10.70 -5.74 -3.39
CA HIS A 52 -11.71 -6.52 -4.13
C HIS A 52 -11.08 -7.70 -4.89
N VAL A 53 -9.96 -7.50 -5.59
CA VAL A 53 -9.27 -8.59 -6.28
C VAL A 53 -8.78 -9.66 -5.29
N ASN A 54 -8.25 -9.24 -4.13
CA ASN A 54 -7.86 -10.20 -3.09
C ASN A 54 -9.05 -10.97 -2.52
N ARG A 55 -10.17 -10.29 -2.25
CA ARG A 55 -11.41 -10.90 -1.75
C ARG A 55 -11.87 -12.00 -2.69
N ILE A 56 -11.95 -11.72 -3.99
CA ILE A 56 -12.35 -12.69 -5.02
C ILE A 56 -11.38 -13.89 -5.05
N PHE A 57 -10.07 -13.65 -4.98
CA PHE A 57 -9.10 -14.75 -4.94
C PHE A 57 -9.12 -15.59 -3.67
N ASP A 58 -9.45 -14.99 -2.53
CA ASP A 58 -9.61 -15.69 -1.28
C ASP A 58 -10.87 -16.56 -1.28
N GLU A 59 -11.98 -16.06 -1.82
CA GLU A 59 -13.22 -16.81 -2.01
C GLU A 59 -13.06 -17.99 -2.99
N LEU A 60 -12.38 -17.76 -4.12
CA LEU A 60 -12.11 -18.79 -5.13
C LEU A 60 -10.97 -19.75 -4.72
N ALA A 61 -10.19 -19.38 -3.72
CA ALA A 61 -8.94 -20.03 -3.33
C ALA A 61 -7.99 -20.26 -4.53
N ASN A 62 -7.95 -19.33 -5.49
CA ASN A 62 -7.13 -19.44 -6.70
C ASN A 62 -6.80 -18.06 -7.34
N PRO A 63 -5.52 -17.65 -7.38
CA PRO A 63 -4.38 -18.26 -6.70
C PRO A 63 -4.50 -18.10 -5.18
N LYS A 64 -4.10 -19.13 -4.42
CA LYS A 64 -4.05 -19.04 -2.95
C LYS A 64 -2.97 -18.07 -2.51
N ARG A 65 -3.19 -17.39 -1.39
CA ARG A 65 -2.11 -16.74 -0.65
C ARG A 65 -1.13 -17.82 -0.20
N THR A 66 0.16 -17.52 -0.25
CA THR A 66 1.16 -18.39 0.39
C THR A 66 1.40 -18.05 1.84
N MET A 67 0.86 -16.92 2.30
CA MET A 67 1.13 -16.35 3.60
C MET A 67 -0.10 -15.63 4.13
N ASP A 68 -0.32 -15.68 5.44
CA ASP A 68 -1.29 -14.80 6.10
C ASP A 68 -0.76 -13.37 6.20
N TYR A 69 -1.69 -12.41 6.24
CA TYR A 69 -1.36 -11.00 6.42
C TYR A 69 -0.89 -10.73 7.85
N ARG A 70 0.23 -10.02 7.96
CA ARG A 70 0.68 -9.45 9.22
C ARG A 70 -0.21 -8.27 9.59
N ARG A 71 -0.37 -8.04 10.89
CA ARG A 71 -1.24 -7.00 11.43
C ARG A 71 -0.68 -6.47 12.74
N PHE A 72 -1.02 -5.23 13.07
CA PHE A 72 -0.84 -4.72 14.43
C PHE A 72 -1.90 -5.33 15.36
N GLY A 73 -1.64 -5.34 16.67
CA GLY A 73 -2.57 -5.85 17.67
C GLY A 73 -3.93 -5.16 17.59
N GLY A 74 -5.02 -5.92 17.69
CA GLY A 74 -6.39 -5.37 17.66
C GLY A 74 -6.87 -4.87 16.30
N THR A 75 -6.02 -4.87 15.26
CA THR A 75 -6.37 -4.29 13.97
C THR A 75 -7.12 -5.22 13.02
N LYS A 76 -7.95 -4.61 12.16
CA LYS A 76 -8.69 -5.28 11.09
C LYS A 76 -8.40 -4.62 9.76
N LEU A 77 -8.44 -5.40 8.69
CA LEU A 77 -8.29 -4.83 7.35
C LEU A 77 -9.56 -4.09 6.94
N PRO A 78 -9.43 -3.03 6.13
CA PRO A 78 -10.59 -2.41 5.50
C PRO A 78 -11.37 -3.44 4.68
N GLU A 79 -12.69 -3.39 4.79
CA GLU A 79 -13.60 -4.20 4.00
C GLU A 79 -14.50 -3.27 3.18
N PRO A 80 -14.05 -2.78 2.01
CA PRO A 80 -14.85 -1.88 1.20
C PRO A 80 -16.15 -2.56 0.76
N PRO A 81 -17.27 -1.82 0.75
CA PRO A 81 -18.56 -2.36 0.36
C PRO A 81 -18.52 -2.84 -1.09
N VAL A 82 -19.18 -3.97 -1.38
CA VAL A 82 -19.30 -4.46 -2.76
C VAL A 82 -20.43 -3.67 -3.43
N GLN A 83 -20.07 -2.87 -4.42
CA GLN A 83 -21.02 -2.16 -5.27
C GLN A 83 -21.01 -2.79 -6.66
N GLU A 84 -22.00 -3.64 -6.94
CA GLU A 84 -22.12 -4.33 -8.23
C GLU A 84 -22.45 -3.36 -9.37
N TYR A 85 -21.96 -3.70 -10.56
CA TYR A 85 -22.22 -2.98 -11.80
C TYR A 85 -22.56 -3.96 -12.93
N ASP A 86 -23.81 -3.95 -13.36
CA ASP A 86 -24.38 -5.00 -14.22
C ASP A 86 -23.94 -4.95 -15.69
N GLN A 87 -23.33 -3.84 -16.12
CA GLN A 87 -22.94 -3.65 -17.51
C GLN A 87 -21.46 -3.94 -17.70
N LEU A 88 -21.08 -4.64 -18.77
CA LEU A 88 -19.69 -4.85 -19.14
C LEU A 88 -19.26 -3.75 -20.11
N GLU A 89 -18.42 -2.84 -19.64
CA GLU A 89 -17.94 -1.70 -20.43
C GLU A 89 -16.41 -1.61 -20.42
N ASP A 90 -15.84 -0.98 -21.44
CA ASP A 90 -14.43 -0.58 -21.45
C ASP A 90 -14.27 0.70 -20.61
N GLY A 91 -13.07 0.95 -20.11
CA GLY A 91 -12.78 2.16 -19.34
C GLY A 91 -12.80 3.40 -20.22
N THR A 92 -13.28 4.53 -19.68
CA THR A 92 -13.25 5.80 -20.41
C THR A 92 -11.83 6.36 -20.56
N LEU A 93 -10.91 6.01 -19.65
CA LEU A 93 -9.50 6.41 -19.69
C LEU A 93 -8.59 5.28 -20.19
N ALA A 94 -8.75 4.08 -19.64
CA ALA A 94 -7.95 2.92 -20.02
C ALA A 94 -8.64 1.61 -19.61
N THR A 95 -8.41 0.55 -20.38
CA THR A 95 -8.86 -0.79 -20.05
C THR A 95 -7.66 -1.70 -19.88
N PHE A 96 -7.54 -2.29 -18.69
CA PHE A 96 -6.50 -3.25 -18.38
C PHE A 96 -7.03 -4.67 -18.34
N LYS A 97 -6.24 -5.60 -18.86
CA LYS A 97 -6.38 -7.04 -18.65
C LYS A 97 -5.31 -7.50 -17.67
N LEU A 98 -5.72 -7.82 -16.44
CA LEU A 98 -4.85 -8.31 -15.37
C LEU A 98 -4.97 -9.83 -15.25
N ASN A 99 -3.86 -10.54 -15.27
CA ASN A 99 -3.79 -11.97 -14.99
C ASN A 99 -2.79 -12.24 -13.86
N VAL A 100 -3.29 -12.54 -12.66
CA VAL A 100 -2.43 -12.81 -11.50
C VAL A 100 -2.11 -14.31 -11.45
N LYS A 101 -0.84 -14.64 -11.69
CA LYS A 101 -0.33 -16.01 -11.71
C LYS A 101 -0.07 -16.53 -10.28
N PHE A 102 0.50 -15.70 -9.41
CA PHE A 102 0.90 -16.06 -8.05
C PHE A 102 0.64 -14.94 -7.03
N ARG A 103 0.53 -15.32 -5.74
CA ARG A 103 0.41 -14.40 -4.60
C ARG A 103 1.50 -14.63 -3.56
N TYR A 104 2.75 -14.47 -3.97
CA TYR A 104 3.92 -14.64 -3.10
C TYR A 104 4.23 -13.35 -2.33
N ASN A 105 4.72 -13.52 -1.10
CA ASN A 105 5.21 -12.43 -0.24
C ASN A 105 4.19 -11.30 -0.01
N THR A 106 2.89 -11.65 0.12
CA THR A 106 1.81 -10.67 0.25
C THR A 106 1.85 -9.66 -0.91
N SER A 107 2.01 -10.16 -2.13
CA SER A 107 2.02 -9.36 -3.36
C SER A 107 1.40 -10.17 -4.49
N TRP A 108 1.37 -9.61 -5.70
CA TRP A 108 0.89 -10.28 -6.90
C TRP A 108 2.04 -10.42 -7.91
N GLN A 109 2.09 -11.55 -8.59
CA GLN A 109 2.97 -11.80 -9.74
C GLN A 109 2.11 -12.21 -10.92
N GLY A 110 2.41 -11.70 -12.12
CA GLY A 110 1.56 -12.00 -13.24
C GLY A 110 1.89 -11.18 -14.48
N GLU A 111 0.83 -10.87 -15.20
CA GLU A 111 0.88 -10.12 -16.45
C GLU A 111 -0.27 -9.14 -16.51
N ILE A 112 0.00 -7.95 -17.00
CA ILE A 112 -0.98 -6.90 -17.25
C ILE A 112 -0.89 -6.47 -18.71
N SER A 113 -2.02 -6.16 -19.34
CA SER A 113 -2.07 -5.63 -20.71
C SER A 113 -2.98 -4.41 -20.76
N TRP A 114 -2.55 -3.37 -21.45
CA TRP A 114 -3.35 -2.19 -21.76
C TRP A 114 -3.95 -2.40 -23.14
N LEU A 115 -5.28 -2.50 -23.21
CA LEU A 115 -5.97 -2.97 -24.41
C LEU A 115 -5.93 -1.94 -25.53
N GLU A 116 -6.14 -0.66 -25.21
CA GLU A 116 -6.17 0.42 -26.20
C GLU A 116 -4.79 0.66 -26.82
N GLY A 117 -3.73 0.62 -26.00
CA GLY A 117 -2.35 0.81 -26.47
C GLY A 117 -1.65 -0.45 -26.97
N GLN A 118 -2.31 -1.62 -26.89
CA GLN A 118 -1.77 -2.92 -27.28
C GLN A 118 -0.42 -3.26 -26.61
N GLU A 119 -0.20 -2.76 -25.40
CA GLU A 119 1.02 -3.01 -24.63
C GLU A 119 0.76 -4.09 -23.57
N LYS A 120 1.78 -4.92 -23.34
CA LYS A 120 1.75 -6.00 -22.34
C LYS A 120 3.04 -5.97 -21.52
N GLN A 121 2.91 -6.19 -20.22
CA GLN A 121 4.02 -6.24 -19.28
C GLN A 121 3.86 -7.41 -18.30
N GLU A 122 4.94 -8.18 -18.09
CA GLU A 122 5.04 -9.09 -16.95
C GLU A 122 5.46 -8.30 -15.70
N PHE A 123 4.90 -8.66 -14.55
CA PHE A 123 5.24 -8.05 -13.28
C PHE A 123 5.51 -9.08 -12.18
N GLU A 124 6.45 -8.74 -11.31
CA GLU A 124 6.93 -9.54 -10.17
C GLU A 124 6.34 -9.06 -8.83
N SER A 125 5.71 -7.89 -8.82
CA SER A 125 5.04 -7.37 -7.63
C SER A 125 3.89 -6.45 -7.97
N PHE A 126 3.01 -6.25 -6.99
CA PHE A 126 2.00 -5.21 -7.01
C PHE A 126 2.61 -3.81 -7.23
N LEU A 127 3.78 -3.51 -6.63
CA LEU A 127 4.44 -2.21 -6.80
C LEU A 127 4.89 -1.99 -8.25
N GLN A 128 5.47 -3.00 -8.90
CA GLN A 128 5.88 -2.91 -10.29
C GLN A 128 4.66 -2.73 -11.22
N MET A 129 3.56 -3.43 -10.93
CA MET A 129 2.29 -3.24 -11.63
C MET A 129 1.77 -1.81 -11.45
N THR A 130 1.86 -1.25 -10.24
CA THR A 130 1.46 0.13 -9.94
C THR A 130 2.20 1.15 -10.79
N TYR A 131 3.54 1.11 -10.83
CA TYR A 131 4.33 2.04 -11.65
C TYR A 131 4.01 1.90 -13.14
N TRP A 132 3.71 0.69 -13.61
CA TRP A 132 3.35 0.48 -15.00
C TRP A 132 1.96 1.07 -15.32
N ILE A 133 0.96 0.86 -14.47
CA ILE A 133 -0.37 1.48 -14.59
C ILE A 133 -0.26 3.00 -14.57
N GLU A 134 0.49 3.55 -13.61
CA GLU A 134 0.72 4.99 -13.49
C GLU A 134 1.35 5.58 -14.76
N ARG A 135 2.39 4.95 -15.31
CA ARG A 135 3.01 5.37 -16.58
C ARG A 135 2.03 5.32 -17.75
N VAL A 136 1.11 4.35 -17.78
CA VAL A 136 0.07 4.29 -18.83
C VAL A 136 -0.92 5.44 -18.66
N LEU A 137 -1.33 5.76 -17.44
CA LEU A 137 -2.34 6.80 -17.16
C LEU A 137 -1.79 8.23 -17.25
N ASN A 138 -0.56 8.47 -16.80
CA ASN A 138 0.11 9.78 -16.82
C ASN A 138 0.95 10.03 -18.09
N GLY A 139 1.24 8.98 -18.86
CA GLY A 139 2.25 9.01 -19.91
C GLY A 139 3.69 8.85 -19.37
N PRO A 140 4.70 8.89 -20.24
CA PRO A 140 6.10 8.74 -19.85
C PRO A 140 6.53 9.93 -18.96
N GLY A 141 6.76 9.67 -17.68
CA GLY A 141 7.28 10.65 -16.73
C GLY A 141 8.79 10.87 -16.86
N GLU A 142 9.26 12.04 -16.44
CA GLU A 142 10.69 12.30 -16.23
C GLU A 142 11.16 11.53 -14.99
N GLN A 143 12.08 10.57 -15.18
CA GLN A 143 12.73 9.93 -14.04
C GLN A 143 13.62 10.94 -13.31
N ARG A 144 13.12 11.48 -12.19
CA ARG A 144 13.94 12.26 -11.27
C ARG A 144 14.93 11.33 -10.58
N GLN A 145 16.14 11.23 -11.12
CA GLN A 145 17.23 10.55 -10.43
C GLN A 145 17.69 11.43 -9.26
N SER A 146 17.27 11.09 -8.05
CA SER A 146 17.87 11.66 -6.84
C SER A 146 19.32 11.16 -6.70
N GLN A 147 20.26 12.09 -6.52
CA GLN A 147 21.67 11.76 -6.25
C GLN A 147 21.90 11.17 -4.85
N LYS A 148 20.94 11.31 -3.94
CA LYS A 148 21.02 10.79 -2.57
C LYS A 148 19.87 9.82 -2.32
N THR A 149 20.20 8.65 -1.80
CA THR A 149 19.24 7.61 -1.45
C THR A 149 19.15 7.45 0.06
N SER A 150 18.00 6.99 0.53
CA SER A 150 17.79 6.61 1.92
C SER A 150 16.82 5.45 2.00
N ASN A 151 16.99 4.62 3.01
CA ASN A 151 16.13 3.47 3.27
C ASN A 151 15.19 3.70 4.45
N VAL A 152 15.14 4.91 5.02
CA VAL A 152 14.25 5.25 6.12
C VAL A 152 13.35 6.41 5.71
N CYS A 153 12.08 6.34 6.07
CA CYS A 153 11.16 7.49 5.98
C CYS A 153 10.12 7.45 7.10
N GLN A 154 9.49 8.59 7.34
CA GLN A 154 8.26 8.70 8.08
C GLN A 154 7.11 8.87 7.08
N ILE A 155 6.00 8.18 7.34
CA ILE A 155 4.72 8.41 6.67
C ILE A 155 3.77 8.98 7.71
N ALA A 156 3.38 10.23 7.54
CA ALA A 156 2.32 10.87 8.31
C ALA A 156 1.01 10.73 7.54
N VAL A 157 -0.02 10.16 8.16
CA VAL A 157 -1.36 10.01 7.57
C VAL A 157 -2.28 11.05 8.19
N ASP A 158 -2.81 11.94 7.36
CA ASP A 158 -3.67 13.05 7.78
C ASP A 158 -5.15 12.81 7.58
N SER A 159 -5.52 11.90 6.66
CA SER A 159 -6.89 11.46 6.47
C SER A 159 -6.95 10.06 5.85
N PHE A 160 -8.00 9.31 6.21
CA PHE A 160 -8.31 8.02 5.62
C PHE A 160 -9.84 7.87 5.48
N GLU A 161 -10.36 8.20 4.30
CA GLU A 161 -11.80 8.19 4.02
C GLU A 161 -12.09 7.26 2.83
N GLY A 162 -12.98 6.29 3.00
CA GLY A 162 -13.37 5.37 1.93
C GLY A 162 -12.18 4.62 1.29
N GLY A 163 -11.15 4.29 2.07
CA GLY A 163 -9.94 3.65 1.55
C GLY A 163 -8.91 4.60 0.92
N LEU A 164 -9.23 5.90 0.79
CA LEU A 164 -8.30 6.89 0.25
C LEU A 164 -7.36 7.40 1.35
N LEU A 165 -6.11 6.97 1.29
CA LEU A 165 -5.04 7.40 2.20
C LEU A 165 -4.43 8.73 1.74
N ALA A 166 -4.41 9.76 2.58
CA ALA A 166 -3.69 11.00 2.28
C ALA A 166 -2.84 11.47 3.45
N GLY A 167 -1.75 12.16 3.13
CA GLY A 167 -0.79 12.67 4.11
C GLY A 167 0.54 12.99 3.44
N SER A 168 1.65 12.75 4.14
CA SER A 168 2.99 13.08 3.64
C SER A 168 4.04 12.00 3.92
N VAL A 169 5.01 11.90 3.01
CA VAL A 169 6.23 11.11 3.18
C VAL A 169 7.38 12.06 3.48
N GLN A 170 8.02 11.88 4.63
CA GLN A 170 9.15 12.69 5.08
C GLN A 170 10.42 11.85 5.17
N ASN A 171 11.53 12.40 4.69
CA ASN A 171 12.86 11.89 4.92
C ASN A 171 13.77 12.98 5.50
N ALA A 172 13.99 12.95 6.82
CA ALA A 172 14.78 13.96 7.50
C ALA A 172 16.26 13.99 7.05
N PHE A 173 16.82 12.85 6.63
CA PHE A 173 18.22 12.77 6.18
C PHE A 173 18.44 13.50 4.85
N LEU A 174 17.39 13.56 4.04
CA LEU A 174 17.43 14.16 2.70
C LEU A 174 16.75 15.54 2.65
N ASN A 175 16.20 16.01 3.79
CA ASN A 175 15.35 17.19 3.86
C ASN A 175 14.22 17.14 2.80
N TYR A 176 13.63 15.96 2.66
CA TYR A 176 12.59 15.67 1.69
C TYR A 176 11.24 15.55 2.41
N LEU A 177 10.22 16.18 1.84
CA LEU A 177 8.84 16.12 2.28
C LEU A 177 7.98 16.19 1.02
N GLU A 178 7.12 15.20 0.84
CA GLU A 178 6.20 15.15 -0.29
C GLU A 178 4.83 14.68 0.18
N ASP A 179 3.80 15.43 -0.21
CA ASP A 179 2.41 15.06 0.05
C ASP A 179 1.96 13.99 -0.93
N PHE A 180 1.10 13.07 -0.48
CA PHE A 180 0.53 12.04 -1.31
C PHE A 180 -0.98 11.92 -1.08
N THR A 181 -1.69 11.48 -2.12
CA THR A 181 -3.10 11.10 -2.04
C THR A 181 -3.32 9.81 -2.82
N GLY A 182 -3.77 8.78 -2.13
CA GLY A 182 -3.95 7.44 -2.66
C GLY A 182 -2.66 6.61 -2.71
N THR A 183 -2.86 5.31 -2.95
CA THR A 183 -1.78 4.30 -2.93
C THR A 183 -0.76 4.48 -4.05
N ILE A 184 -1.17 5.01 -5.21
CA ILE A 184 -0.28 5.25 -6.36
C ILE A 184 0.70 6.38 -6.02
N ALA A 185 0.18 7.54 -5.59
CA ALA A 185 1.03 8.66 -5.18
C ALA A 185 1.93 8.31 -3.98
N LEU A 186 1.47 7.48 -3.05
CA LEU A 186 2.33 6.98 -1.97
C LEU A 186 3.51 6.16 -2.51
N ALA A 187 3.27 5.30 -3.51
CA ALA A 187 4.33 4.53 -4.15
C ALA A 187 5.36 5.47 -4.81
N ASP A 188 4.89 6.47 -5.56
CA ASP A 188 5.76 7.44 -6.23
C ASP A 188 6.58 8.27 -5.22
N ALA A 189 5.92 8.84 -4.20
CA ALA A 189 6.56 9.66 -3.17
C ALA A 189 7.64 8.90 -2.39
N MET A 190 7.43 7.61 -2.11
CA MET A 190 8.46 6.74 -1.53
C MET A 190 9.56 6.40 -2.56
N GLY A 191 9.19 6.21 -3.83
CA GLY A 191 10.09 5.86 -4.92
C GLY A 191 11.18 6.89 -5.23
N HIS A 192 10.89 8.19 -5.04
CA HIS A 192 11.81 9.29 -5.35
C HIS A 192 13.17 9.21 -4.63
N PHE A 193 13.20 8.78 -3.38
CA PHE A 193 14.44 8.73 -2.59
C PHE A 193 14.86 7.32 -2.19
N ILE A 194 13.96 6.34 -2.28
CA ILE A 194 14.29 4.92 -2.16
C ILE A 194 14.82 4.51 -3.55
N GLY A 195 16.04 4.97 -3.89
CA GLY A 195 16.68 4.72 -5.19
C GLY A 195 17.33 3.33 -5.31
N LEU A 196 17.50 2.87 -6.56
CA LEU A 196 17.91 1.51 -7.01
C LEU A 196 19.36 1.09 -6.65
N GLY A 197 20.10 1.91 -5.91
CA GLY A 197 21.52 1.68 -5.62
C GLY A 197 21.87 1.93 -4.17
N SER A 198 22.51 0.92 -3.56
CA SER A 198 23.18 0.96 -2.26
C SER A 198 22.28 0.91 -1.02
N LEU A 199 21.75 -0.28 -0.72
CA LEU A 199 22.03 -0.80 0.61
C LEU A 199 23.46 -1.35 0.53
N ARG A 200 24.46 -0.58 0.96
CA ARG A 200 25.80 -1.15 1.11
C ARG A 200 25.71 -2.25 2.15
N GLU A 201 26.32 -3.39 1.86
CA GLU A 201 26.49 -4.53 2.77
C GLU A 201 27.31 -4.19 4.04
N ASP A 202 27.77 -2.94 4.18
CA ASP A 202 28.57 -2.44 5.30
C ASP A 202 27.78 -2.13 6.58
N ASP A 203 26.45 -2.33 6.61
CA ASP A 203 25.69 -2.36 7.87
C ASP A 203 25.91 -3.73 8.56
N SER A 204 27.19 -4.01 8.85
CA SER A 204 27.64 -5.18 9.58
C SER A 204 26.85 -5.29 10.87
N GLY A 205 26.17 -6.43 11.04
CA GLY A 205 25.25 -6.69 12.12
C GLY A 205 25.86 -6.43 13.50
N GLY A 206 25.46 -5.32 14.10
CA GLY A 206 25.38 -5.19 15.55
C GLY A 206 24.21 -6.05 16.02
N GLN A 207 24.49 -7.30 16.39
CA GLN A 207 23.58 -8.09 17.20
C GLN A 207 23.32 -7.29 18.49
N ASN A 208 22.06 -7.06 18.84
CA ASN A 208 21.58 -6.37 20.07
C ASN A 208 21.45 -4.83 20.12
N GLU A 209 21.37 -4.11 19.00
CA GLU A 209 20.68 -2.81 19.06
C GLU A 209 19.22 -3.01 18.66
N ASP A 210 18.29 -2.70 19.59
CA ASP A 210 16.91 -2.37 19.24
C ASP A 210 16.97 -1.57 17.94
N ILE A 211 16.46 -2.10 16.83
CA ILE A 211 16.52 -1.41 15.53
C ILE A 211 15.70 -0.13 15.67
N ARG A 212 16.38 0.93 16.12
CA ARG A 212 15.87 2.28 16.22
C ARG A 212 15.78 2.74 14.78
N ILE A 213 14.56 2.71 14.25
CA ILE A 213 14.29 3.15 12.88
C ILE A 213 14.77 4.60 12.68
N ILE A 214 14.72 5.41 13.74
CA ILE A 214 15.23 6.78 13.78
C ILE A 214 16.19 6.93 14.97
N PRO A 215 17.41 7.45 14.79
CA PRO A 215 18.31 7.82 15.89
C PRO A 215 17.71 8.92 16.78
N ASP A 216 17.89 8.84 18.10
CA ASP A 216 17.29 9.76 19.09
C ASP A 216 17.52 11.26 18.78
N LYS A 217 18.65 11.59 18.15
CA LYS A 217 19.01 12.97 17.76
C LYS A 217 18.14 13.56 16.65
N MET A 218 17.42 12.72 15.89
CA MET A 218 16.57 13.16 14.77
C MET A 218 15.09 13.21 15.10
N TRP A 219 14.68 12.77 16.30
CA TRP A 219 13.29 12.87 16.75
C TRP A 219 12.75 14.31 16.72
N SER A 220 13.62 15.30 16.92
CA SER A 220 13.24 16.72 16.85
C SER A 220 12.76 17.17 15.47
N VAL A 221 13.17 16.47 14.39
CA VAL A 221 12.84 16.77 12.97
C VAL A 221 11.57 16.03 12.51
N TYR A 222 11.29 14.87 13.09
CA TYR A 222 10.07 14.06 12.83
C TYR A 222 8.90 14.42 13.76
N ARG A 223 8.89 15.65 14.31
CA ARG A 223 7.93 16.05 15.35
C ARG A 223 6.49 16.11 14.85
N GLU A 224 6.28 16.58 13.63
CA GLU A 224 4.95 16.61 13.03
C GLU A 224 4.62 15.21 12.52
N GLY A 225 3.60 14.60 13.12
CA GLY A 225 3.04 13.35 12.62
C GLY A 225 1.70 13.59 11.97
N GLY A 226 1.15 12.51 11.42
CA GLY A 226 -0.17 12.56 10.80
C GLY A 226 -1.27 12.73 11.84
N LYS A 227 -2.36 13.37 11.43
CA LYS A 227 -3.57 13.52 12.28
C LYS A 227 -4.16 12.17 12.68
N GLU A 228 -4.16 11.19 11.78
CA GLU A 228 -4.75 9.86 12.00
C GLU A 228 -3.71 8.87 12.54
N ALA A 229 -2.53 8.81 11.92
CA ALA A 229 -1.46 7.92 12.36
C ALA A 229 -0.10 8.36 11.82
N THR A 230 0.97 7.91 12.48
CA THR A 230 2.33 8.09 11.97
C THR A 230 3.09 6.76 11.95
N PHE A 231 3.74 6.48 10.83
CA PHE A 231 4.51 5.26 10.63
C PHE A 231 5.96 5.57 10.32
N LEU A 232 6.87 4.84 10.97
CA LEU A 232 8.29 4.88 10.69
C LEU A 232 8.67 3.64 9.89
N ILE A 233 9.22 3.84 8.70
CA ILE A 233 9.53 2.78 7.76
C ILE A 233 11.05 2.68 7.62
N LYS A 234 11.59 1.45 7.75
CA LYS A 234 12.95 1.11 7.32
C LYS A 234 12.89 0.02 6.26
N ILE A 235 13.31 0.33 5.03
CA ILE A 235 13.54 -0.64 3.97
C ILE A 235 14.82 -1.41 4.28
N LEU A 236 14.70 -2.73 4.31
CA LEU A 236 15.80 -3.65 4.56
C LEU A 236 16.25 -4.36 3.29
N PHE A 237 15.35 -4.65 2.37
CA PHE A 237 15.66 -5.33 1.12
C PHE A 237 14.82 -4.79 -0.04
N ARG A 238 15.28 -5.09 -1.25
CA ARG A 238 14.64 -4.74 -2.52
C ARG A 238 14.70 -5.91 -3.48
N GLU A 239 13.81 -6.87 -3.27
CA GLU A 239 13.74 -8.07 -4.10
C GLU A 239 12.40 -8.13 -4.83
N HIS A 240 12.38 -8.71 -6.02
CA HIS A 240 11.18 -8.88 -6.85
C HIS A 240 10.45 -7.57 -7.15
N SER A 241 11.20 -6.51 -7.43
CA SER A 241 10.65 -5.18 -7.77
C SER A 241 9.67 -4.64 -6.72
N THR A 242 9.89 -4.93 -5.44
CA THR A 242 9.14 -4.36 -4.31
C THR A 242 10.07 -4.00 -3.15
N TRP A 243 9.54 -3.36 -2.13
CA TRP A 243 10.24 -3.10 -0.88
C TRP A 243 9.87 -4.09 0.21
N GLN A 244 10.87 -4.49 0.99
CA GLN A 244 10.74 -5.30 2.20
C GLN A 244 11.41 -4.59 3.36
N GLY A 245 10.87 -4.72 4.56
CA GLY A 245 11.41 -3.99 5.69
C GLY A 245 10.59 -4.10 6.95
N VAL A 246 10.67 -3.04 7.75
CA VAL A 246 9.96 -2.92 9.02
C VAL A 246 9.21 -1.59 9.07
N ILE A 247 7.95 -1.68 9.49
CA ILE A 247 7.10 -0.56 9.85
C ILE A 247 6.95 -0.52 11.38
N ARG A 248 7.07 0.67 11.96
CA ARG A 248 6.69 0.93 13.35
C ARG A 248 5.55 1.92 13.37
N TRP A 249 4.45 1.57 14.03
CA TRP A 249 3.39 2.51 14.34
C TRP A 249 3.83 3.35 15.53
N ARG A 250 4.03 4.65 15.29
CA ARG A 250 4.71 5.55 16.22
C ARG A 250 3.96 5.66 17.54
N GLU A 251 2.64 5.70 17.49
CA GLU A 251 1.81 6.03 18.64
C GLU A 251 1.45 4.84 19.52
N THR A 252 1.37 3.65 18.96
CA THR A 252 1.29 2.42 19.77
C THR A 252 2.67 1.93 20.20
N GLY A 253 3.70 2.26 19.42
CA GLY A 253 5.06 1.74 19.57
C GLY A 253 5.22 0.34 18.96
N GLU A 254 4.15 -0.25 18.43
CA GLU A 254 4.18 -1.58 17.82
C GLU A 254 5.02 -1.59 16.54
N LYS A 255 5.65 -2.74 16.29
CA LYS A 255 6.57 -2.94 15.18
C LYS A 255 6.18 -4.20 14.44
N GLN A 256 6.12 -4.12 13.12
CA GLN A 256 5.86 -5.26 12.25
C GLN A 256 6.83 -5.26 11.06
N ALA A 257 7.26 -6.45 10.66
CA ALA A 257 7.96 -6.60 9.39
C ALA A 257 6.96 -6.66 8.24
N PHE A 258 7.32 -6.17 7.05
CA PHE A 258 6.54 -6.31 5.82
C PHE A 258 7.38 -6.92 4.70
N ARG A 259 6.73 -7.66 3.81
CA ARG A 259 7.35 -8.45 2.73
C ARG A 259 7.12 -7.86 1.34
N SER A 260 6.31 -6.82 1.24
CA SER A 260 6.06 -6.09 0.00
C SER A 260 5.50 -4.70 0.31
N PHE A 261 5.46 -3.82 -0.69
CA PHE A 261 4.74 -2.55 -0.62
C PHE A 261 3.24 -2.75 -0.36
N MET A 262 2.64 -3.78 -0.96
CA MET A 262 1.25 -4.14 -0.70
C MET A 262 1.01 -4.50 0.78
N GLU A 263 1.92 -5.25 1.40
CA GLU A 263 1.81 -5.56 2.83
C GLU A 263 2.00 -4.33 3.72
N LEU A 264 2.90 -3.41 3.33
CA LEU A 264 3.06 -2.13 3.99
C LEU A 264 1.75 -1.31 3.98
N VAL A 265 1.09 -1.22 2.82
CA VAL A 265 -0.20 -0.53 2.66
C VAL A 265 -1.30 -1.22 3.49
N LEU A 266 -1.37 -2.55 3.49
CA LEU A 266 -2.32 -3.31 4.31
C LEU A 266 -2.09 -3.09 5.82
N LEU A 267 -0.84 -2.99 6.26
CA LEU A 267 -0.49 -2.70 7.66
C LEU A 267 -0.94 -1.30 8.08
N MET A 268 -0.65 -0.27 7.27
CA MET A 268 -1.06 1.11 7.56
C MET A 268 -2.58 1.25 7.59
N THR A 269 -3.27 0.74 6.57
CA THR A 269 -4.73 0.84 6.47
C THR A 269 -5.44 0.04 7.55
N SER A 270 -4.89 -1.09 8.00
CA SER A 270 -5.47 -1.82 9.14
C SER A 270 -5.41 -1.05 10.46
N ALA A 271 -4.33 -0.29 10.70
CA ALA A 271 -4.22 0.56 11.88
C ALA A 271 -5.25 1.70 11.86
N LEU A 272 -5.61 2.20 10.68
CA LEU A 272 -6.56 3.31 10.50
C LEU A 272 -8.03 2.88 10.64
N GLU A 273 -8.36 1.62 10.33
CA GLU A 273 -9.69 1.04 10.57
C GLU A 273 -9.99 0.74 12.04
N SER A 274 -8.97 0.78 12.89
CA SER A 274 -9.10 0.41 14.29
C SER A 274 -9.55 1.61 15.12
N SER A 275 -10.86 1.78 15.24
CA SER A 275 -11.49 2.78 16.12
C SER A 275 -11.05 2.67 17.60
N ASP A 276 -10.47 1.54 18.01
CA ASP A 276 -9.93 1.32 19.37
C ASP A 276 -8.60 2.04 19.64
N GLY A 277 -7.93 2.54 18.59
CA GLY A 277 -6.72 3.37 18.72
C GLY A 277 -7.02 4.70 19.40
N TRP A 278 -8.20 5.29 19.17
CA TRP A 278 -8.63 6.56 19.76
C TRP A 278 -8.75 6.49 21.28
N ILE A 279 -9.27 5.38 21.81
CA ILE A 279 -9.46 5.17 23.26
C ILE A 279 -8.10 5.08 23.97
N LEU A 280 -7.11 4.42 23.35
CA LEU A 280 -5.76 4.30 23.91
C LEU A 280 -4.89 5.57 23.72
N TYR A 281 -5.22 6.41 22.75
CA TYR A 281 -4.57 7.71 22.52
C TYR A 281 -4.98 8.73 23.59
N GLU A 282 -6.28 8.87 23.87
CA GLU A 282 -6.76 9.76 24.94
C GLU A 282 -6.24 9.32 26.31
N ASP A 283 -6.30 8.03 26.61
CA ASP A 283 -5.85 7.51 27.91
C ASP A 283 -4.35 7.75 28.15
N ARG A 284 -3.48 7.53 27.14
CA ARG A 284 -2.03 7.74 27.32
C ARG A 284 -1.62 9.21 27.30
N TYR A 285 -2.25 10.06 26.48
CA TYR A 285 -1.93 11.49 26.47
C TYR A 285 -2.40 12.19 27.75
N LEU A 286 -3.57 11.84 28.28
CA LEU A 286 -4.06 12.42 29.54
C LEU A 286 -3.28 11.93 30.76
N HIS A 287 -2.84 10.67 30.78
CA HIS A 287 -1.99 10.17 31.87
C HIS A 287 -0.60 10.82 31.89
N LYS A 288 0.06 10.95 30.74
CA LYS A 288 1.42 11.51 30.67
C LYS A 288 1.48 13.00 31.03
N ASN A 289 0.43 13.76 30.69
CA ASN A 289 0.30 15.17 31.04
C ASN A 289 -0.09 15.41 32.51
N ARG A 290 -0.79 14.46 33.16
CA ARG A 290 -1.07 14.55 34.61
C ARG A 290 0.17 14.28 35.47
N GLU A 291 1.01 13.32 35.09
CA GLU A 291 2.24 13.02 35.83
C GLU A 291 3.28 14.13 35.72
N SER A 292 3.35 14.81 34.57
CA SER A 292 4.24 15.97 34.39
C SER A 292 3.73 17.22 35.12
N ALA A 293 2.41 17.43 35.22
CA ALA A 293 1.83 18.54 35.99
C ALA A 293 1.91 18.37 37.52
N LEU A 294 2.02 17.14 38.03
CA LEU A 294 2.16 16.86 39.48
C LEU A 294 3.61 16.90 39.98
N MET A 295 4.59 16.90 39.08
CA MET A 295 6.03 16.97 39.42
C MET A 295 6.60 18.39 39.30
N GLU A 296 5.81 19.35 38.82
CA GLU A 296 6.17 20.77 38.70
C GLU A 296 5.35 21.69 39.66
N GLY A 297 4.64 21.10 40.64
CA GLY A 297 3.84 21.81 41.65
C GLY A 297 4.46 21.77 43.05
#